data_AF-A0A3M1PVQ1-F1
#
_entry.id   AF-A0A3M1PVQ1-F1
#
_cell.length_a   1.000
_cell.length_b   1.000
_cell.length_c   1.000
_cell.angle_alpha   90.00
_cell.angle_beta   90.00
_cell.angle_gamma   90.00
#
_symmetry.space_group_name_H-M   'P 1'
#
loop_
_entity.id
_entity.type
_entity.pdbx_description
1 polymer ?
#
loop_
_entity_poly.entity_id
_entity_poly.type
_entity_poly.pdbx_seq_one_letter_code
_entity_poly.pdbx_strand_id
1 'polypeptide(L)'
;MSTDRIDDTRGEAAALRAALVAWYRDHRRDLPWRRTRDPYAIWISEVMLQQTTVAAVVPYWQRFLSRFPDVGALAAAPLDEVLALWSGLGYYRRARHLHAAARALVAAGRNELPASLEALRALPGIGEYTAAAIGSIAFGIAEPVLDGNVVR
;
A
#
# COMPACT_ATOMS: atom_id res chain seq x y z
N MET A 1 23.57 25.74 28.24
CA MET A 1 23.62 24.27 28.17
C MET A 1 22.25 23.73 27.74
N SER A 2 21.96 23.59 26.44
CA SER A 2 20.87 22.72 25.94
C SER A 2 20.80 22.60 24.40
N THR A 3 21.92 22.65 23.68
CA THR A 3 21.97 22.56 22.21
C THR A 3 22.66 21.30 21.69
N ASP A 4 23.53 20.67 22.48
CA ASP A 4 24.30 19.47 22.10
C ASP A 4 23.43 18.23 21.87
N ARG A 5 22.41 18.02 22.73
CA ARG A 5 21.63 16.77 22.73
C ARG A 5 20.68 16.63 21.54
N ILE A 6 20.29 17.75 20.89
CA ILE A 6 19.40 17.72 19.72
C ILE A 6 20.19 17.46 18.43
N ASP A 7 21.45 17.88 18.37
CA ASP A 7 22.31 17.71 17.19
C ASP A 7 22.84 16.26 17.10
N ASP A 8 23.17 15.67 18.26
CA ASP A 8 23.57 14.26 18.40
C ASP A 8 22.48 13.30 17.87
N THR A 9 21.21 13.55 18.23
CA THR A 9 20.07 12.73 17.76
C THR A 9 19.84 12.83 16.25
N ARG A 10 20.15 13.97 15.62
CA ARG A 10 20.04 14.10 14.15
C ARG A 10 21.15 13.35 13.44
N GLY A 11 22.37 13.38 13.98
CA GLY A 11 23.50 12.60 13.48
C GLY A 11 23.25 11.10 13.54
N GLU A 12 22.75 10.61 14.68
CA GLU A 12 22.36 9.21 14.89
C GLU A 12 21.25 8.77 13.95
N ALA A 13 20.18 9.58 13.81
CA ALA A 13 19.08 9.28 12.90
C ALA A 13 19.54 9.23 11.43
N ALA A 14 20.45 10.12 11.02
CA ALA A 14 21.03 10.11 9.68
C ALA A 14 21.87 8.86 9.42
N ALA A 15 22.68 8.44 10.40
CA ALA A 15 23.50 7.23 10.32
C ALA A 15 22.62 5.97 10.26
N LEU A 16 21.59 5.88 11.10
CA LEU A 16 20.62 4.78 11.07
C LEU A 16 19.90 4.70 9.73
N ARG A 17 19.43 5.82 9.19
CA ARG A 17 18.80 5.88 7.86
C ARG A 17 19.73 5.36 6.78
N ALA A 18 20.99 5.79 6.78
CA ALA A 18 21.97 5.37 5.79
C ALA A 18 22.24 3.86 5.88
N ALA A 19 22.43 3.33 7.09
CA ALA A 19 22.65 1.90 7.33
C ALA A 19 21.44 1.06 6.90
N LEU A 20 20.22 1.47 7.27
CA LEU A 20 18.99 0.76 6.92
C LEU A 20 18.77 0.74 5.41
N VAL A 21 19.00 1.86 4.72
CA VAL A 21 18.88 1.95 3.25
C VAL A 21 19.92 1.07 2.56
N ALA A 22 21.17 1.07 3.04
CA ALA A 22 22.21 0.21 2.50
C ALA A 22 21.85 -1.27 2.66
N TRP A 23 21.48 -1.70 3.88
CA TRP A 23 21.05 -3.07 4.13
C TRP A 23 19.85 -3.46 3.26
N TYR A 24 18.85 -2.59 3.13
CA TYR A 24 17.67 -2.85 2.30
C TYR A 24 18.03 -3.03 0.82
N ARG A 25 18.99 -2.27 0.29
CA ARG A 25 19.44 -2.44 -1.10
C ARG A 25 19.98 -3.84 -1.36
N ASP A 26 20.75 -4.37 -0.42
CA ASP A 26 21.45 -5.65 -0.59
C ASP A 26 20.60 -6.86 -0.18
N HIS A 27 19.69 -6.71 0.78
CA HIS A 27 18.97 -7.83 1.41
C HIS A 27 17.45 -7.82 1.19
N ARG A 28 16.92 -6.84 0.43
CA ARG A 28 15.48 -6.81 0.12
C ARG A 28 15.02 -8.10 -0.54
N ARG A 29 13.95 -8.66 0.00
CA ARG A 29 13.19 -9.69 -0.72
C ARG A 29 12.64 -9.14 -2.02
N ASP A 30 12.77 -9.96 -3.06
CA ASP A 30 12.25 -9.69 -4.38
C ASP A 30 10.75 -10.04 -4.43
N LEU A 31 9.91 -9.02 -4.53
CA LEU A 31 8.45 -9.12 -4.49
C LEU A 31 7.85 -8.39 -5.69
N PRO A 32 6.80 -8.92 -6.36
CA PRO A 32 6.27 -8.31 -7.59
C PRO A 32 5.85 -6.84 -7.44
N TRP A 33 5.15 -6.50 -6.35
CA TRP A 33 4.73 -5.12 -6.06
C TRP A 33 5.88 -4.17 -5.69
N ARG A 34 7.10 -4.67 -5.43
CA ARG A 34 8.31 -3.84 -5.23
C ARG A 34 9.04 -3.52 -6.53
N ARG A 35 8.59 -4.07 -7.66
CA ARG A 35 9.16 -3.83 -8.99
C ARG A 35 8.36 -2.82 -9.81
N THR A 36 7.24 -2.33 -9.27
CA THR A 36 6.37 -1.34 -9.90
C THR A 36 6.29 -0.07 -9.05
N ARG A 37 5.95 1.05 -9.71
CA ARG A 37 5.57 2.31 -9.08
C ARG A 37 4.09 2.66 -9.30
N ASP A 38 3.34 1.76 -9.94
CA ASP A 38 1.92 1.95 -10.17
C ASP A 38 1.15 2.01 -8.83
N PRO A 39 0.51 3.14 -8.50
CA PRO A 39 -0.26 3.29 -7.27
C PRO A 39 -1.37 2.25 -7.12
N TYR A 40 -2.00 1.84 -8.23
CA TYR A 40 -3.07 0.84 -8.19
C TYR A 40 -2.52 -0.53 -7.78
N ALA A 41 -1.50 -1.01 -8.48
CA ALA A 41 -0.85 -2.28 -8.15
C ALA A 41 -0.29 -2.33 -6.71
N ILE A 42 0.28 -1.22 -6.23
CA ILE A 42 0.76 -1.09 -4.84
C ILE A 42 -0.42 -1.17 -3.87
N TRP A 43 -1.49 -0.40 -4.09
CA TRP A 43 -2.69 -0.41 -3.25
C TRP A 43 -3.30 -1.82 -3.12
N ILE A 44 -3.44 -2.55 -4.23
CA ILE A 44 -3.95 -3.93 -4.20
C ILE A 44 -3.06 -4.81 -3.31
N SER A 45 -1.73 -4.69 -3.43
CA SER A 45 -0.81 -5.48 -2.61
C SER A 45 -0.93 -5.17 -1.11
N GLU A 46 -1.03 -3.89 -0.74
CA GLU A 46 -1.16 -3.47 0.66
C GLU A 46 -2.44 -4.00 1.28
N VAL A 47 -3.57 -3.93 0.57
CA VAL A 47 -4.84 -4.46 1.06
C VAL A 47 -4.78 -5.99 1.20
N MET A 48 -4.18 -6.70 0.24
CA MET A 48 -4.05 -8.16 0.29
C MET A 48 -3.12 -8.64 1.41
N LEU A 49 -2.05 -7.90 1.73
CA LEU A 49 -1.08 -8.25 2.76
C LEU A 49 -1.61 -8.08 4.19
N GLN A 50 -2.72 -7.35 4.37
CA GLN A 50 -3.36 -7.24 5.68
C GLN A 50 -3.82 -8.60 6.20
N GLN A 51 -3.21 -9.08 7.28
CA GLN A 51 -3.55 -10.38 7.91
C GLN A 51 -3.43 -11.57 6.94
N THR A 52 -2.49 -11.51 5.99
CA THR A 52 -2.20 -12.60 5.05
C THR A 52 -0.69 -12.68 4.82
N THR A 53 -0.16 -13.88 4.54
CA THR A 53 1.28 -14.06 4.30
C THR A 53 1.67 -13.68 2.89
N VAL A 54 2.92 -13.22 2.69
CA VAL A 54 3.40 -12.85 1.36
C VAL A 54 3.34 -14.00 0.36
N ALA A 55 3.68 -15.23 0.79
CA ALA A 55 3.65 -16.42 -0.06
C ALA A 55 2.24 -16.69 -0.60
N ALA A 56 1.21 -16.46 0.22
CA ALA A 56 -0.17 -16.58 -0.22
C ALA A 56 -0.59 -15.45 -1.17
N VAL A 57 -0.14 -14.21 -0.93
CA VAL A 57 -0.59 -13.03 -1.72
C VAL A 57 -0.06 -13.03 -3.16
N VAL A 58 1.18 -13.45 -3.41
CA VAL A 58 1.83 -13.36 -4.73
C VAL A 58 0.94 -13.88 -5.89
N PRO A 59 0.45 -15.13 -5.86
CA PRO A 59 -0.38 -15.64 -6.97
C PRO A 59 -1.75 -14.96 -7.07
N TYR A 60 -2.31 -14.46 -5.96
CA TYR A 60 -3.58 -13.74 -6.00
C TYR A 60 -3.44 -12.37 -6.63
N TRP A 61 -2.41 -11.63 -6.22
CA TRP A 61 -2.12 -10.31 -6.74
C TRP A 61 -1.92 -10.34 -8.26
N GLN A 62 -1.16 -11.32 -8.76
CA GLN A 62 -0.94 -11.48 -10.21
C GLN A 62 -2.23 -11.75 -10.99
N ARG A 63 -3.06 -12.70 -10.54
CA ARG A 63 -4.35 -12.99 -11.19
C ARG A 63 -5.32 -11.81 -11.11
N PHE A 64 -5.33 -11.13 -9.96
CA PHE A 64 -6.21 -9.98 -9.73
C PHE A 64 -5.87 -8.83 -10.67
N LEU A 65 -4.60 -8.45 -10.79
CA LEU A 65 -4.16 -7.41 -11.72
C LEU A 65 -4.30 -7.82 -13.19
N SER A 66 -4.16 -9.11 -13.51
CA SER A 66 -4.43 -9.58 -14.86
C SER A 66 -5.91 -9.42 -15.25
N ARG A 67 -6.84 -9.55 -14.29
CA ARG A 67 -8.28 -9.41 -14.56
C ARG A 67 -8.76 -7.97 -14.44
N PHE A 68 -8.25 -7.24 -13.47
CA PHE A 68 -8.56 -5.86 -13.17
C PHE A 68 -7.26 -5.06 -13.25
N PRO A 69 -6.86 -4.59 -14.44
CA PRO A 69 -5.57 -3.91 -14.63
C PRO A 69 -5.52 -2.50 -14.04
N ASP A 70 -6.67 -1.87 -13.81
CA ASP A 70 -6.77 -0.50 -13.29
C ASP A 70 -8.02 -0.29 -12.41
N VAL A 71 -8.16 0.94 -11.88
CA VAL A 71 -9.29 1.34 -11.04
C VAL A 71 -10.63 1.19 -11.77
N GLY A 72 -10.69 1.56 -13.04
CA GLY A 72 -11.90 1.53 -13.86
C GLY A 72 -12.39 0.11 -14.10
N ALA A 73 -11.48 -0.80 -14.46
CA ALA A 73 -11.77 -2.21 -14.63
C ALA A 73 -12.27 -2.85 -13.34
N LEU A 74 -11.67 -2.50 -12.19
CA LEU A 74 -12.13 -2.97 -10.88
C LEU A 74 -13.50 -2.39 -10.51
N ALA A 75 -13.73 -1.10 -10.76
CA ALA A 75 -14.97 -0.42 -10.43
C ALA A 75 -16.17 -0.87 -11.28
N ALA A 76 -15.92 -1.26 -12.53
CA ALA A 76 -16.93 -1.75 -13.46
C ALA A 76 -17.28 -3.23 -13.23
N ALA A 77 -16.46 -3.97 -12.48
CA ALA A 77 -16.67 -5.40 -12.27
C ALA A 77 -17.88 -5.68 -11.35
N PRO A 78 -18.65 -6.75 -11.60
CA PRO A 78 -19.60 -7.26 -10.62
C PRO A 78 -18.90 -7.61 -9.30
N LEU A 79 -19.53 -7.27 -8.17
CA LEU A 79 -18.94 -7.57 -6.86
C LEU A 79 -18.65 -9.07 -6.68
N ASP A 80 -19.52 -9.94 -7.18
CA ASP A 80 -19.33 -11.39 -7.06
C ASP A 80 -18.08 -11.89 -7.79
N GLU A 81 -17.70 -11.25 -8.90
CA GLU A 81 -16.46 -11.57 -9.61
C GLU A 81 -15.22 -11.14 -8.80
N VAL A 82 -15.28 -9.96 -8.18
CA VAL A 82 -14.22 -9.49 -7.27
C VAL A 82 -14.07 -10.44 -6.08
N LEU A 83 -15.18 -10.87 -5.48
CA LEU A 83 -15.18 -11.81 -4.35
C LEU A 83 -14.70 -13.21 -4.77
N ALA A 84 -15.03 -13.67 -5.97
CA ALA A 84 -14.55 -14.94 -6.51
C ALA A 84 -13.02 -14.93 -6.65
N LEU A 85 -12.43 -13.87 -7.20
CA LEU A 85 -10.97 -13.73 -7.31
C LEU A 85 -10.27 -13.55 -5.96
N TRP A 86 -10.98 -13.04 -4.95
CA TRP A 86 -10.50 -12.91 -3.57
C TRP A 86 -10.63 -14.20 -2.75
N SER A 87 -11.40 -15.17 -3.23
CA SER A 87 -11.74 -16.38 -2.48
C SER A 87 -10.50 -17.15 -2.04
N GLY A 88 -10.35 -17.36 -0.73
CA GLY A 88 -9.18 -18.00 -0.11
C GLY A 88 -8.22 -17.05 0.62
N LEU A 89 -8.29 -15.72 0.40
CA LEU A 89 -7.50 -14.74 1.17
C LEU A 89 -8.12 -14.39 2.53
N GLY A 90 -9.37 -14.78 2.77
CA GLY A 90 -10.10 -14.42 3.99
C GLY A 90 -10.43 -12.93 4.10
N TYR A 91 -11.11 -12.54 5.18
CA TYR A 91 -11.51 -11.15 5.48
C TYR A 91 -12.15 -10.41 4.28
N TYR A 92 -13.20 -10.98 3.69
CA TYR A 92 -13.90 -10.45 2.51
C TYR A 92 -14.41 -9.00 2.63
N ARG A 93 -14.47 -8.44 3.85
CA ARG A 93 -14.69 -7.01 4.05
C ARG A 93 -13.66 -6.14 3.31
N ARG A 94 -12.40 -6.61 3.21
CA ARG A 94 -11.32 -5.92 2.49
C ARG A 94 -11.64 -5.82 1.01
N ALA A 95 -12.03 -6.92 0.37
CA ALA A 95 -12.44 -6.95 -1.03
C ALA A 95 -13.63 -6.01 -1.31
N ARG A 96 -14.62 -6.00 -0.41
CA ARG A 96 -15.78 -5.11 -0.53
C ARG A 96 -15.39 -3.64 -0.42
N HIS A 97 -14.54 -3.27 0.55
CA HIS A 97 -14.06 -1.91 0.69
C HIS A 97 -13.19 -1.48 -0.49
N LEU A 98 -12.28 -2.36 -0.95
CA LEU A 98 -11.46 -2.15 -2.13
C LEU A 98 -12.33 -1.82 -3.36
N HIS A 99 -13.36 -2.64 -3.61
CA HIS A 99 -14.28 -2.41 -4.72
C HIS A 99 -15.10 -1.12 -4.53
N ALA A 100 -15.57 -0.83 -3.32
CA ALA A 100 -16.28 0.40 -3.01
C ALA A 100 -15.41 1.65 -3.23
N ALA A 101 -14.13 1.60 -2.87
CA ALA A 101 -13.17 2.68 -3.11
C ALA A 101 -12.90 2.89 -4.60
N ALA A 102 -12.76 1.82 -5.39
CA ALA A 102 -12.62 1.93 -6.84
C ALA A 102 -13.87 2.60 -7.46
N ARG A 103 -15.07 2.21 -7.03
CA ARG A 103 -16.33 2.83 -7.48
C ARG A 103 -16.45 4.29 -7.06
N ALA A 104 -15.99 4.65 -5.85
CA ALA A 104 -15.98 6.03 -5.38
C ALA A 104 -15.05 6.91 -6.21
N LEU A 105 -13.87 6.40 -6.59
CA LEU A 105 -12.95 7.11 -7.49
C LEU A 105 -13.59 7.39 -8.85
N VAL A 106 -14.16 6.37 -9.49
CA VAL A 106 -14.81 6.52 -10.80
C VAL A 106 -16.03 7.45 -10.72
N ALA A 107 -16.83 7.35 -9.66
CA ALA A 107 -17.95 8.26 -9.43
C ALA A 107 -17.52 9.74 -9.27
N ALA A 108 -16.32 9.97 -8.74
CA ALA A 108 -15.69 11.28 -8.66
C ALA A 108 -14.96 11.70 -9.97
N GLY A 109 -15.13 10.94 -11.05
CA GLY A 109 -14.50 11.22 -12.36
C GLY A 109 -13.01 10.89 -12.42
N ARG A 110 -12.51 10.01 -11.55
CA ARG A 110 -11.08 9.64 -11.46
C ARG A 110 -10.88 8.17 -11.80
N ASN A 111 -9.85 7.88 -12.59
CA ASN A 111 -9.41 6.51 -12.89
C ASN A 111 -8.08 6.13 -12.20
N GLU A 112 -7.60 6.97 -11.28
CA GLU A 112 -6.31 6.83 -10.61
C GLU A 112 -6.44 7.20 -9.13
N LEU A 113 -5.56 6.66 -8.29
CA LEU A 113 -5.50 7.06 -6.88
C LEU A 113 -4.97 8.49 -6.75
N PRO A 114 -5.52 9.30 -5.83
CA PRO A 114 -5.05 10.65 -5.60
C PRO A 114 -3.66 10.64 -4.92
N ALA A 115 -2.78 11.52 -5.37
CA ALA A 115 -1.48 11.77 -4.75
C ALA A 115 -1.58 12.68 -3.50
N SER A 116 -2.53 12.39 -2.61
CA SER A 116 -2.76 13.12 -1.36
C SER A 116 -3.21 12.17 -0.26
N LEU A 117 -2.58 12.23 0.91
CA LEU A 117 -2.93 11.40 2.06
C LEU A 117 -4.37 11.65 2.53
N GLU A 118 -4.80 12.91 2.56
CA GLU A 118 -6.17 13.28 2.92
C GLU A 118 -7.17 12.62 1.96
N ALA A 119 -6.92 12.75 0.66
CA ALA A 119 -7.79 12.17 -0.35
C ALA A 119 -7.76 10.63 -0.35
N LEU A 120 -6.61 10.02 -0.05
CA LEU A 120 -6.48 8.57 0.14
C LEU A 120 -7.28 8.10 1.35
N ARG A 121 -7.17 8.78 2.50
CA ARG A 121 -7.88 8.46 3.75
C ARG A 121 -9.40 8.62 3.62
N ALA A 122 -9.87 9.46 2.69
CA ALA A 122 -11.29 9.61 2.41
C ALA A 122 -11.89 8.39 1.67
N LEU A 123 -11.08 7.49 1.11
CA LEU A 123 -11.55 6.32 0.39
C LEU A 123 -11.95 5.17 1.34
N PRO A 124 -13.04 4.43 1.04
CA PRO A 124 -13.47 3.28 1.80
C PRO A 124 -12.34 2.26 2.07
N GLY A 125 -12.10 1.95 3.34
CA GLY A 125 -11.13 0.94 3.76
C GLY A 125 -9.66 1.35 3.66
N ILE A 126 -9.35 2.60 3.32
CA ILE A 126 -8.00 3.15 3.38
C ILE A 126 -7.85 3.93 4.69
N GLY A 127 -7.23 3.30 5.69
CA GLY A 127 -6.88 3.95 6.95
C GLY A 127 -5.50 4.62 6.91
N GLU A 128 -5.09 5.20 8.06
CA GLU A 128 -3.79 5.84 8.30
C GLU A 128 -2.61 5.09 7.68
N TYR A 129 -2.41 3.82 8.07
CA TYR A 129 -1.31 2.99 7.59
C TYR A 129 -1.33 2.83 6.06
N THR A 130 -2.47 2.43 5.50
CA THR A 130 -2.58 2.16 4.06
C THR A 130 -2.36 3.43 3.23
N ALA A 131 -2.89 4.57 3.69
CA ALA A 131 -2.66 5.86 3.05
C ALA A 131 -1.18 6.23 3.08
N ALA A 132 -0.49 6.08 4.22
CA ALA A 132 0.93 6.35 4.34
C ALA A 132 1.79 5.39 3.49
N ALA A 133 1.44 4.10 3.43
CA ALA A 133 2.12 3.12 2.60
C ALA A 133 1.99 3.45 1.10
N ILE A 134 0.78 3.72 0.60
CA ILE A 134 0.57 4.16 -0.79
C ILE A 134 1.28 5.49 -1.05
N GLY A 135 1.10 6.47 -0.16
CA GLY A 135 1.68 7.80 -0.26
C GLY A 135 3.19 7.79 -0.38
N SER A 136 3.86 7.02 0.47
CA SER A 136 5.32 6.90 0.47
C SER A 136 5.85 6.09 -0.71
N ILE A 137 5.27 4.91 -0.99
CA ILE A 137 5.79 3.98 -1.99
C ILE A 137 5.49 4.47 -3.42
N ALA A 138 4.26 4.93 -3.68
CA ALA A 138 3.81 5.30 -5.02
C ALA A 138 4.06 6.78 -5.34
N PHE A 139 3.90 7.68 -4.35
CA PHE A 139 3.93 9.13 -4.56
C PHE A 139 5.12 9.83 -3.91
N GLY A 140 5.98 9.13 -3.15
CA GLY A 140 7.15 9.71 -2.50
C GLY A 140 6.80 10.71 -1.39
N ILE A 141 5.58 10.66 -0.84
CA ILE A 141 5.15 11.53 0.26
C ILE A 141 5.90 11.12 1.52
N ALA A 142 6.59 12.09 2.14
CA ALA A 142 7.40 11.88 3.34
C ALA A 142 6.53 11.78 4.61
N GLU A 143 5.76 10.70 4.71
CA GLU A 143 4.93 10.37 5.87
C GLU A 143 5.44 9.08 6.52
N PRO A 144 5.60 9.03 7.85
CA PRO A 144 6.02 7.81 8.54
C PRO A 144 4.97 6.70 8.42
N VAL A 145 5.41 5.50 8.05
CA VAL A 145 4.57 4.29 8.00
C VAL A 145 4.87 3.46 9.25
N LEU A 146 3.87 3.30 10.13
CA LEU A 146 4.00 2.55 11.38
C LEU A 146 3.11 1.29 11.33
N ASP A 147 3.72 0.11 11.27
CA ASP A 147 3.06 -1.18 11.52
C ASP A 147 3.70 -1.90 12.72
N GLY A 148 3.20 -3.10 13.05
CA GLY A 148 3.76 -3.91 14.12
C GLY A 148 5.21 -4.36 13.89
N ASN A 149 5.72 -4.32 12.65
CA ASN A 149 7.13 -4.63 12.36
C ASN A 149 8.03 -3.41 12.57
N VAL A 150 7.55 -2.20 12.25
CA VAL A 150 8.31 -0.95 12.42
C VAL A 150 8.44 -0.56 13.90
N VAL A 151 7.45 -0.90 14.73
CA VAL A 151 7.46 -0.58 16.18
C VAL A 151 8.38 -1.53 16.99
N ARG A 152 8.69 -2.72 16.47
CA ARG A 152 9.47 -3.76 17.16
C ARG A 152 10.97 -3.55 16.99
#